data_AF-A0A7C4DNG4-F1
#
_entry.id   AF-A0A7C4DNG4-F1
#
_cell.length_a   1.000
_cell.length_b   1.000
_cell.length_c   1.000
_cell.angle_alpha   90.00
_cell.angle_beta   90.00
_cell.angle_gamma   90.00
#
_symmetry.space_group_name_H-M   'P 1'
#
loop_
_entity.id
_entity.type
_entity.pdbx_description
1 polymer ?
#
loop_
_entity_poly.entity_id
_entity_poly.type
_entity_poly.pdbx_seq_one_letter_code
_entity_poly.pdbx_strand_id
1 'polypeptide(L)'
;MVIEFDNATGLKKTDGASPTGFQVAGNDKLWRSVTATIQGSTVELAETGVYVRYAFAGKPTVNLVNGANLPAHPFRTDSATTN
;
A
#
# COMPACT_ATOMS: atom_id res chain seq x y z
N MET A 1 -1.82 -4.49 -10.44
CA MET A 1 -1.83 -3.01 -10.27
C MET A 1 -0.54 -2.62 -9.56
N VAL A 2 0.15 -1.58 -10.00
CA VAL A 2 1.47 -1.19 -9.46
C VAL A 2 1.35 0.15 -8.77
N ILE A 3 1.95 0.25 -7.58
CA ILE A 3 2.02 1.48 -6.78
C ILE A 3 3.48 1.86 -6.63
N GLU A 4 3.81 3.05 -7.13
CA GLU A 4 5.13 3.65 -6.95
C GLU A 4 5.10 4.59 -5.75
N PHE A 5 6.20 4.62 -5.01
CA PHE A 5 6.37 5.44 -3.82
C PHE A 5 7.51 6.42 -4.08
N ASP A 6 7.24 7.72 -3.97
CA ASP A 6 8.25 8.77 -4.26
C ASP A 6 9.48 8.68 -3.34
N ASN A 7 9.31 8.19 -2.12
CA ASN A 7 10.37 8.07 -1.10
C ASN A 7 10.73 6.59 -0.78
N ALA A 8 10.74 5.73 -1.80
CA ALA A 8 10.98 4.29 -1.67
C ALA A 8 12.43 3.83 -1.92
N THR A 9 13.42 4.71 -1.79
CA THR A 9 14.82 4.27 -1.84
C THR A 9 15.06 3.19 -0.77
N GLY A 10 15.36 1.96 -1.20
CA GLY A 10 15.54 0.81 -0.33
C GLY A 10 14.25 0.25 0.28
N LEU A 11 13.12 0.33 -0.44
CA LEU A 11 11.84 -0.23 0.00
C LEU A 11 11.98 -1.71 0.38
N LYS A 12 11.56 -2.03 1.61
CA LYS A 12 11.73 -3.34 2.21
C LYS A 12 10.64 -3.62 3.22
N LYS A 13 10.73 -4.80 3.83
CA LYS A 13 9.77 -5.32 4.80
C LYS A 13 10.47 -5.46 6.14
N THR A 14 9.79 -5.12 7.23
CA THR A 14 10.33 -5.24 8.59
C THR A 14 10.28 -6.67 9.10
N ASP A 15 9.31 -7.45 8.65
CA ASP A 15 9.25 -8.89 8.81
C ASP A 15 9.44 -9.55 7.43
N GLY A 16 9.99 -10.74 7.37
CA GLY A 16 10.19 -11.45 6.10
C GLY A 16 8.89 -11.84 5.39
N ALA A 17 7.72 -11.40 5.87
CA ALA A 17 6.41 -11.74 5.33
C ALA A 17 6.03 -10.81 4.15
N SER A 18 4.90 -11.06 3.52
CA SER A 18 4.37 -10.19 2.45
C SER A 18 3.94 -8.82 2.99
N PRO A 19 4.03 -7.73 2.21
CA PRO A 19 3.54 -6.41 2.63
C PRO A 19 2.06 -6.45 3.05
N THR A 20 1.77 -5.88 4.21
CA THR A 20 0.42 -5.83 4.80
C THR A 20 -0.18 -4.44 4.75
N GLY A 21 -1.51 -4.34 4.94
CA GLY A 21 -2.22 -3.06 5.04
C GLY A 21 -2.74 -2.50 3.72
N PHE A 22 -2.59 -3.22 2.61
CA PHE A 22 -3.16 -2.85 1.30
C PHE A 22 -4.59 -3.35 1.16
N GLN A 23 -5.47 -2.47 0.69
CA GLN A 23 -6.85 -2.80 0.38
C GLN A 23 -7.27 -2.14 -0.92
N VAL A 24 -8.07 -2.85 -1.70
CA VAL A 24 -8.62 -2.39 -2.97
C VAL A 24 -10.14 -2.40 -2.93
N ALA A 25 -10.77 -1.51 -3.69
CA ALA A 25 -12.22 -1.47 -3.88
C ALA A 25 -12.57 -1.21 -5.34
N GLY A 26 -13.71 -1.74 -5.79
CA GLY A 26 -14.27 -1.42 -7.10
C GLY A 26 -15.13 -0.15 -7.05
N ASN A 27 -15.94 0.05 -8.09
CA ASN A 27 -16.98 1.10 -8.11
C ASN A 27 -18.01 0.93 -6.98
N ASP A 28 -18.15 -0.28 -6.45
CA ASP A 28 -19.00 -0.65 -5.32
C ASP A 28 -18.51 -0.11 -3.97
N LYS A 29 -17.28 0.43 -3.92
CA LYS A 29 -16.61 0.91 -2.69
C LYS A 29 -16.50 -0.16 -1.60
N LEU A 30 -16.53 -1.45 -1.97
CA LEU A 30 -16.32 -2.56 -1.05
C LEU A 30 -14.84 -2.86 -0.92
N TRP A 31 -14.28 -2.51 0.23
CA TRP A 31 -12.85 -2.68 0.53
C TRP A 31 -12.51 -4.13 0.85
N ARG A 32 -11.57 -4.68 0.11
CA ARG A 32 -11.03 -6.03 0.31
C ARG A 32 -9.52 -5.96 0.49
N SER A 33 -9.01 -6.75 1.43
CA SER A 33 -7.57 -6.92 1.62
C SER A 33 -6.99 -7.69 0.44
N VAL A 34 -5.83 -7.25 -0.04
CA VAL A 34 -5.17 -7.83 -1.20
C VAL A 34 -3.72 -8.20 -0.86
N THR A 35 -3.23 -9.26 -1.49
CA THR A 35 -1.80 -9.59 -1.41
C THR A 35 -0.97 -8.58 -2.20
N ALA A 36 0.08 -8.08 -1.58
CA ALA A 36 1.05 -7.18 -2.16
C ALA A 36 2.41 -7.87 -2.27
N THR A 37 3.25 -7.44 -3.21
CA THR A 37 4.65 -7.87 -3.36
C THR A 37 5.51 -6.65 -3.67
N ILE A 38 6.73 -6.61 -3.13
CA ILE A 38 7.69 -5.53 -3.46
C ILE A 38 8.51 -5.95 -4.67
N GLN A 39 8.55 -5.10 -5.68
CA GLN A 39 9.40 -5.22 -6.86
C GLN A 39 10.27 -3.95 -6.95
N GLY A 40 11.51 -4.04 -6.46
CA GLY A 40 12.41 -2.89 -6.38
C GLY A 40 11.84 -1.78 -5.49
N SER A 41 11.54 -0.62 -6.08
CA SER A 41 10.92 0.54 -5.42
C SER A 41 9.39 0.58 -5.52
N THR A 42 8.78 -0.43 -6.14
CA THR A 42 7.33 -0.49 -6.38
C THR A 42 6.66 -1.59 -5.58
N VAL A 43 5.36 -1.44 -5.34
CA VAL A 43 4.51 -2.49 -4.78
C VAL A 43 3.51 -2.94 -5.84
N GLU A 44 3.52 -4.23 -6.14
CA GLU A 44 2.58 -4.88 -7.03
C GLU A 44 1.47 -5.55 -6.21
N LEU A 45 0.22 -5.22 -6.52
CA LEU A 45 -0.96 -5.83 -5.94
C LEU A 45 -1.46 -6.96 -6.83
N ALA A 46 -1.78 -8.10 -6.21
CA ALA A 46 -2.28 -9.30 -6.87
C ALA A 46 -3.66 -9.11 -7.52
N GLU A 47 -4.47 -8.19 -6.97
CA GLU A 47 -5.77 -7.82 -7.52
C GLU A 47 -5.80 -6.34 -7.91
N THR A 48 -6.60 -6.03 -8.93
CA THR A 48 -6.84 -4.67 -9.40
C THR A 48 -8.17 -4.15 -8.84
N GLY A 49 -8.18 -2.92 -8.37
CA GLY A 49 -9.39 -2.19 -8.00
C GLY A 49 -9.40 -0.81 -8.64
N VAL A 50 -10.55 -0.13 -8.59
CA VAL A 50 -10.67 1.28 -8.99
C VAL A 50 -10.06 2.19 -7.93
N TYR A 51 -10.16 1.78 -6.68
CA TYR A 51 -9.61 2.50 -5.54
C TYR A 51 -8.63 1.65 -4.75
N VAL A 52 -7.67 2.32 -4.14
CA VAL A 52 -6.62 1.72 -3.32
C VAL A 52 -6.48 2.51 -2.05
N ARG A 53 -6.22 1.82 -0.95
CA ARG A 53 -5.75 2.44 0.27
C ARG A 53 -4.69 1.60 0.96
N TYR A 54 -3.85 2.26 1.74
CA TYR A 54 -2.80 1.67 2.52
C TYR A 54 -2.84 2.20 3.96
N ALA A 55 -2.61 1.32 4.93
CA ALA A 55 -2.58 1.62 6.37
C ALA A 55 -3.87 2.29 6.90
N PHE A 56 -5.02 2.00 6.29
CA PHE A 56 -6.31 2.61 6.63
C PHE A 56 -7.09 1.78 7.67
N ALA A 57 -6.48 1.57 8.83
CA ALA A 57 -7.10 0.95 10.00
C ALA A 57 -6.78 1.78 11.24
N GLY A 58 -7.58 1.69 12.31
CA GLY A 58 -7.34 2.46 13.54
C GLY A 58 -6.00 2.16 14.22
N LYS A 59 -5.52 0.92 14.07
CA LYS A 59 -4.16 0.49 14.43
C LYS A 59 -3.65 -0.44 13.32
N PRO A 60 -3.08 0.12 12.24
CA PRO A 60 -2.70 -0.69 11.09
C PRO A 60 -1.40 -1.44 11.40
N THR A 61 -1.44 -2.77 11.34
CA THR A 61 -0.23 -3.59 11.37
C THR A 61 0.38 -3.57 9.97
N VAL A 62 1.40 -2.72 9.78
CA VAL A 62 2.12 -2.57 8.52
C VAL A 62 3.59 -2.86 8.70
N ASN A 63 4.18 -3.45 7.67
CA ASN A 63 5.57 -3.89 7.63
C ASN A 63 6.37 -3.20 6.51
N LEU A 64 5.77 -2.28 5.76
CA LEU A 64 6.42 -1.60 4.64
C LEU A 64 7.23 -0.39 5.11
N VAL A 65 8.54 -0.45 4.91
CA VAL A 65 9.48 0.62 5.28
C VAL A 65 10.46 0.91 4.14
N ASN A 66 11.00 2.12 4.09
CA ASN A 66 12.08 2.45 3.17
C ASN A 66 13.46 2.00 3.72
N GLY A 67 14.53 2.33 2.99
CA GLY A 67 15.91 1.97 3.35
C GLY A 67 16.35 2.53 4.71
N ALA A 68 15.78 3.65 5.12
CA ALA A 68 16.01 4.28 6.43
C ALA A 68 15.18 3.67 7.57
N ASN A 69 14.43 2.59 7.32
CA ASN A 69 13.47 1.97 8.25
C ASN A 69 12.30 2.89 8.63
N LEU A 70 12.01 3.92 7.83
CA LEU A 70 10.83 4.75 8.03
C LEU A 70 9.60 4.09 7.41
N PRO A 71 8.47 4.04 8.13
CA PRO A 71 7.23 3.46 7.61
C PRO A 71 6.71 4.29 6.43
N ALA A 72 6.14 3.60 5.44
CA ALA A 72 5.43 4.26 4.36
C ALA A 72 4.20 5.02 4.92
N HIS A 73 3.91 6.19 4.34
CA HIS A 73 2.76 6.99 4.75
C HIS A 73 1.43 6.35 4.32
N PRO A 74 0.38 6.41 5.17
CA PRO A 74 -0.98 6.03 4.77
C PRO A 74 -1.46 6.87 3.58
N PHE A 75 -2.17 6.25 2.65
CA PHE A 75 -2.78 6.94 1.51
C PHE A 75 -4.10 6.27 1.10
N ARG A 76 -4.91 6.98 0.32
CA ARG A 76 -6.12 6.46 -0.34
C ARG A 76 -6.36 7.19 -1.66
N THR A 77 -6.95 6.52 -2.64
CA THR A 77 -7.22 7.10 -3.97
C THR A 77 -8.71 7.37 -4.24
N ASP A 78 -9.60 7.00 -3.32
CA ASP A 78 -11.05 7.22 -3.48
C ASP A 78 -11.54 8.61 -3.00
N SER A 79 -10.63 9.41 -2.44
CA SER A 79 -10.89 10.81 -2.13
C SER A 79 -10.30 11.68 -3.22
N ALA A 80 -11.15 12.41 -3.95
CA ALA A 80 -10.70 13.51 -4.79
C ALA A 80 -10.22 14.64 -3.85
N THR A 81 -8.92 14.72 -3.60
CA THR A 81 -8.35 15.97 -3.08
C THR A 81 -8.24 16.91 -4.28
N THR A 82 -9.26 17.74 -4.49
CA THR A 82 -9.10 19.01 -5.19
C THR A 82 -7.98 19.77 -4.48
N ASN A 83 -6.89 19.99 -5.20
CA ASN A 83 -5.82 20.91 -4.81
C ASN A 83 -6.33 22.36 -4.88
#